data_AF-A0A2R6MS61-F1
#
_entry.id   AF-A0A2R6MS61-F1
#
_cell.length_a   1.000
_cell.length_b   1.000
_cell.length_c   1.000
_cell.angle_alpha   90.00
_cell.angle_beta   90.00
_cell.angle_gamma   90.00
#
_symmetry.space_group_name_H-M   'P 1'
#
loop_
_entity.id
_entity.type
_entity.pdbx_description
1 polymer ?
#
loop_
_entity_poly.entity_id
_entity_poly.type
_entity_poly.pdbx_seq_one_letter_code
_entity_poly.pdbx_strand_id
1 'polypeptide(L)' 'MSESSVGGASGGHENAAQEVVAVDGDDGEQGTVNRLDAHTGDGVRHRAFTALVFDDEDRLLLAQRSPEKRLWDT' A
#
# COMPACT_ATOMS: atom_id res chain seq x y z
N MET A 1 -8.22 -33.23 -20.76
CA MET A 1 -7.97 -31.80 -20.53
C MET A 1 -7.83 -31.63 -19.03
N SER A 2 -6.60 -31.61 -18.54
CA SER A 2 -6.30 -31.42 -17.13
C SER A 2 -5.44 -30.17 -17.05
N GLU A 3 -6.07 -29.04 -16.76
CA GLU A 3 -5.36 -27.79 -16.53
C GLU A 3 -4.80 -27.82 -15.11
N SER A 4 -3.49 -28.04 -15.02
CA SER A 4 -2.73 -27.82 -13.81
C SER A 4 -2.71 -26.30 -13.55
N SER A 5 -3.43 -25.88 -12.52
CA SER A 5 -3.32 -24.53 -11.97
C SER A 5 -1.89 -24.31 -11.48
N VAL A 6 -1.12 -23.51 -12.23
CA VAL A 6 0.13 -22.94 -11.73
C VAL A 6 -0.27 -21.84 -10.75
N GLY A 7 -0.26 -22.20 -9.46
CA GLY A 7 -0.26 -21.23 -8.38
C GLY A 7 1.01 -20.39 -8.47
N GLY A 8 0.90 -19.22 -9.06
CA GLY A 8 1.95 -18.20 -9.05
C GLY A 8 2.18 -17.74 -7.62
N ALA A 9 3.19 -18.28 -6.96
CA ALA A 9 3.73 -17.73 -5.74
C ALA A 9 4.40 -16.38 -6.05
N SER A 10 3.63 -15.29 -6.04
CA SER A 10 4.24 -13.97 -5.88
C SER A 10 4.61 -13.84 -4.41
N GLY A 11 5.89 -14.05 -4.13
CA GLY A 11 6.45 -13.85 -2.78
C GLY A 11 6.03 -12.47 -2.29
N GLY A 12 5.18 -12.44 -1.26
CA GLY A 12 4.68 -11.20 -0.69
C GLY A 12 5.87 -10.34 -0.28
N HIS A 13 5.94 -9.11 -0.80
CA HIS A 13 6.91 -8.14 -0.31
C HIS A 13 6.83 -8.09 1.23
N GLU A 14 7.97 -8.01 1.90
CA GLU A 14 8.07 -7.99 3.38
C GLU A 14 7.08 -7.00 4.05
N ASN A 15 6.76 -5.91 3.36
CA ASN A 15 5.83 -4.88 3.83
C ASN A 15 4.34 -5.26 3.75
N ALA A 16 3.97 -6.31 3.01
CA ALA A 16 2.59 -6.78 2.88
C ALA A 16 2.06 -7.39 4.19
N ALA A 17 2.95 -7.86 5.08
CA ALA A 17 2.60 -8.39 6.39
C ALA A 17 2.40 -7.30 7.46
N GLN A 18 2.65 -6.03 7.15
CA GLN A 18 2.49 -4.93 8.11
C GLN A 18 1.01 -4.66 8.42
N GLU A 19 0.76 -4.15 9.62
CA GLU A 19 -0.56 -3.66 10.01
C GLU A 19 -0.70 -2.16 9.73
N VAL A 20 -1.92 -1.75 9.35
CA VAL A 20 -2.31 -0.35 9.18
C VAL A 20 -3.53 -0.04 10.05
N VAL A 21 -3.67 1.21 10.49
CA VAL A 21 -4.78 1.64 11.35
C VAL A 21 -6.03 1.86 10.51
N ALA A 22 -7.06 1.05 10.68
CA ALA A 22 -8.36 1.26 10.04
C ALA A 22 -9.10 2.42 10.68
N VAL A 23 -9.82 3.19 9.86
CA VAL A 23 -10.53 4.39 10.31
C VAL A 23 -11.88 4.55 9.64
N ASP A 24 -12.78 5.28 10.29
CA ASP A 24 -14.06 5.70 9.73
C ASP A 24 -13.93 6.97 8.86
N GLY A 25 -15.06 7.55 8.47
CA GLY A 25 -15.12 8.75 7.62
C GLY A 25 -14.51 10.01 8.27
N ASP A 26 -14.39 10.04 9.59
CA ASP A 26 -13.96 11.18 10.41
C ASP A 26 -12.56 10.95 11.02
N ASP A 27 -11.80 9.97 10.51
CA ASP A 27 -10.49 9.53 11.03
C ASP A 27 -10.52 8.94 12.46
N GLY A 28 -11.71 8.51 12.92
CA GLY A 28 -11.86 7.73 14.15
C GLY A 28 -11.26 6.33 14.00
N GLU A 29 -10.37 5.94 14.92
CA GLU A 29 -9.69 4.64 14.89
C GLU A 29 -10.66 3.46 15.14
N GLN A 30 -10.55 2.42 14.32
CA GLN A 30 -11.39 1.20 14.36
C GLN A 30 -10.55 -0.08 14.57
N GLY A 31 -9.27 0.05 14.95
CA GLY A 31 -8.31 -1.05 15.13
C GLY A 31 -7.28 -1.17 14.00
N THR A 32 -6.57 -2.29 13.93
CA THR A 32 -5.58 -2.57 12.88
C THR A 32 -6.08 -3.61 11.87
N VAL A 33 -5.60 -3.50 10.64
CA VAL A 33 -5.85 -4.48 9.57
C VAL A 33 -4.54 -4.78 8.83
N ASN A 34 -4.45 -5.96 8.23
CA ASN A 34 -3.32 -6.28 7.38
C ASN A 34 -3.27 -5.32 6.18
N ARG A 35 -2.06 -4.83 5.86
CA ARG A 35 -1.83 -3.86 4.79
C ARG A 35 -2.29 -4.38 3.43
N LEU A 36 -2.04 -5.64 3.12
CA LEU A 36 -2.46 -6.23 1.84
C LEU A 36 -3.99 -6.22 1.71
N ASP A 37 -4.68 -6.59 2.79
CA ASP A 37 -6.15 -6.62 2.83
C ASP A 37 -6.73 -5.21 2.69
N ALA A 38 -6.08 -4.20 3.31
CA ALA A 38 -6.50 -2.81 3.19
C ALA A 38 -6.49 -2.26 1.75
N HIS A 39 -5.73 -2.88 0.85
CA HIS A 39 -5.55 -2.44 -0.54
C HIS A 39 -6.05 -3.47 -1.57
N THR A 40 -6.83 -4.46 -1.16
CA THR A 40 -7.39 -5.50 -2.04
C THR A 40 -8.93 -5.44 -2.00
N GLY A 41 -9.60 -5.89 -3.06
CA GLY A 41 -11.07 -5.84 -3.16
C GLY A 41 -11.57 -4.40 -3.19
N ASP A 42 -12.64 -4.12 -2.42
CA ASP A 42 -13.18 -2.77 -2.25
C ASP A 42 -12.27 -1.85 -1.40
N GLY A 43 -11.20 -2.42 -0.82
CA GLY A 43 -10.28 -1.74 0.09
C GLY A 43 -10.88 -1.51 1.48
N VAL A 44 -10.00 -1.18 2.43
CA VAL A 44 -10.39 -0.75 3.78
C VAL A 44 -9.81 0.65 3.99
N ARG A 45 -10.64 1.58 4.46
CA ARG A 45 -10.15 2.91 4.81
C ARG A 45 -9.18 2.79 5.98
N HIS A 46 -7.97 3.35 5.79
CA HIS A 46 -6.91 3.29 6.77
C HIS A 46 -6.10 4.59 6.77
N ARG A 47 -5.47 4.88 7.91
CA ARG A 47 -4.63 6.06 8.09
C ARG A 47 -3.35 5.94 7.27
N ALA A 48 -2.96 7.03 6.64
CA ALA A 48 -1.72 7.16 5.88
C ALA A 48 -1.11 8.55 6.10
N PHE A 49 0.13 8.72 5.68
CA PHE A 49 0.79 10.03 5.68
C PHE A 49 1.48 10.27 4.34
N THR A 50 1.74 11.53 4.03
CA THR A 50 2.59 11.95 2.92
C THR A 50 3.62 12.91 3.46
N ALA A 51 4.90 12.66 3.14
CA ALA A 51 5.99 13.57 3.47
C ALA A 51 6.32 14.42 2.24
N LEU A 52 6.46 15.72 2.45
CA LEU A 52 6.97 16.67 1.46
C LEU A 52 8.30 17.21 2.00
N VAL A 53 9.37 17.04 1.23
CA VAL A 53 10.73 17.42 1.62
C VAL A 53 11.21 18.52 0.69
N PHE A 54 11.63 19.63 1.28
CA PHE A 54 12.19 20.79 0.58
C PHE A 54 13.67 20.93 0.92
N ASP A 55 14.47 21.36 -0.05
CA ASP A 55 15.85 21.78 0.20
C ASP A 55 15.93 23.26 0.60
N ASP A 56 17.13 23.75 0.88
CA ASP A 56 17.39 25.15 1.28
C ASP A 56 17.05 26.18 0.16
N GLU A 57 16.76 25.72 -1.06
CA GLU A 57 16.34 26.54 -2.21
C GLU A 57 14.83 26.43 -2.49
N ASP A 58 14.03 25.94 -1.53
CA ASP A 58 12.58 25.72 -1.64
C ASP A 58 12.15 24.74 -2.75
N ARG A 59 13.04 23.85 -3.21
CA ARG A 59 12.69 22.85 -4.24
C ARG A 59 12.12 21.58 -3.60
N LEU A 60 11.02 21.09 -4.15
CA LEU A 60 10.38 19.85 -3.71
C LEU A 60 11.09 18.61 -4.28
N LEU A 61 11.45 17.68 -3.40
CA LEU A 61 11.91 16.35 -3.80
C LEU A 61 10.75 15.53 -4.39
N LEU A 62 10.84 15.20 -5.67
CA LEU A 62 9.91 14.29 -6.34
C LEU A 62 10.44 12.85 -6.30
N ALA A 63 9.57 11.92 -5.93
CA ALA A 63 9.89 10.49 -5.93
C ALA A 63 9.24 9.80 -7.14
N GLN A 64 10.04 9.08 -7.92
CA GLN A 64 9.54 8.14 -8.91
C GLN A 64 9.38 6.76 -8.26
N ARG A 65 8.19 6.17 -8.36
CA ARG A 65 7.92 4.85 -7.81
C ARG A 65 8.64 3.78 -8.64
N SER A 66 9.23 2.78 -7.96
CA SER A 66 9.76 1.60 -8.65
C SER A 66 8.63 0.87 -9.38
N PRO A 67 8.86 0.35 -10.60
CA PRO A 67 7.91 -0.49 -11.33
C PRO A 67 7.45 -1.72 -10.53
N GLU A 68 8.26 -2.20 -9.59
CA GLU A 68 7.92 -3.37 -8.77
C GLU A 68 6.87 -3.07 -7.68
N LYS A 69 6.41 -1.82 -7.55
CA LYS A 69 5.40 -1.45 -6.56
C LYS A 69 4.00 -1.84 -7.03
N ARG A 70 3.38 -2.79 -6.33
CA ARG A 70 2.05 -3.38 -6.62
C ARG A 70 0.93 -2.42 -7.08
N LEU A 71 0.71 -1.33 -6.35
CA LEU A 71 -0.39 -0.40 -6.66
C LEU A 71 0.12 0.71 -7.58
N TRP A 72 -0.73 1.29 -8.43
CA TRP A 72 -0.38 2.43 -9.29
C TRP A 72 0.82 2.12 -10.20
N ASP A 73 0.71 1.04 -10.98
CA ASP A 73 1.69 0.73 -12.04
C ASP A 73 1.71 1.85 -13.10
N THR A 74 2.80 1.94 -13.87
CA THR A 74 3.01 2.96 -14.92
C THR A 74 2.15 2.76 -16.15
#